data_AF-A0A3G7YEU4-F1
#
_entry.id   AF-A0A3G7YEU4-F1
#
_cell.length_a   1.000
_cell.length_b   1.000
_cell.length_c   1.000
_cell.angle_alpha   90.00
_cell.angle_beta   90.00
_cell.angle_gamma   90.00
#
_symmetry.space_group_name_H-M   'P 1'
#
loop_
_entity.id
_entity.type
_entity.pdbx_description
1 polymer ?
#
loop_
_entity_poly.entity_id
_entity_poly.type
_entity_poly.pdbx_seq_one_letter_code
_entity_poly.pdbx_strand_id
1 'polypeptide(L)'
;MIKPTRDPALSLIAISGVDPTEPVMVEVPLVQNNSAFSASPVLAGWRIGYASRYVRGGHTVPTDQSANLRRAFVILRHAGAQLVAVDAQRTDNPLESGKAIDELVASYRLDALVSDDQSAAFHAACRSGYPSACEVLDDGTRLWFYGARWAADRVNVLLRTYRQLVSPGAPTMDIE
;
A
#
# COMPACT_ATOMS: atom_id res chain seq x y z
N MET A 1 -0.03 15.55 81.01
CA MET A 1 0.28 15.15 79.61
C MET A 1 -0.70 14.05 79.23
N ILE A 2 -1.33 14.18 78.07
CA ILE A 2 -2.75 13.86 77.81
C ILE A 2 -2.90 12.44 77.23
N LYS A 3 -3.93 11.73 77.69
CA LYS A 3 -4.26 10.32 77.42
C LYS A 3 -4.85 10.10 76.00
N PRO A 4 -4.73 8.88 75.43
CA PRO A 4 -5.37 8.52 74.17
C PRO A 4 -6.84 8.16 74.39
N THR A 5 -7.74 8.70 73.58
CA THR A 5 -9.16 8.31 73.63
C THR A 5 -9.86 8.60 72.29
N ARG A 6 -10.42 7.53 71.69
CA ARG A 6 -11.76 7.42 71.06
C ARG A 6 -12.12 8.40 69.92
N ASP A 7 -12.88 8.03 68.89
CA ASP A 7 -13.89 6.98 68.78
C ASP A 7 -14.14 6.68 67.28
N PRO A 8 -14.32 5.42 66.87
CA PRO A 8 -14.84 5.05 65.56
C PRO A 8 -16.32 4.71 65.69
N ALA A 9 -17.23 5.65 65.42
CA ALA A 9 -18.65 5.31 65.23
C ALA A 9 -19.50 6.51 64.81
N LEU A 10 -20.30 6.29 63.77
CA LEU A 10 -21.66 6.80 63.58
C LEU A 10 -21.85 8.29 63.26
N SER A 11 -22.10 8.56 61.98
CA SER A 11 -23.34 9.23 61.55
C SER A 11 -23.53 9.05 60.03
N LEU A 12 -24.14 7.93 59.64
CA LEU A 12 -24.72 7.76 58.30
C LEU A 12 -26.19 7.42 58.53
N ILE A 13 -27.04 8.43 58.33
CA ILE A 13 -28.50 8.31 58.44
C ILE A 13 -29.02 8.17 57.00
N ALA A 14 -29.64 7.02 56.73
CA ALA A 14 -30.90 6.75 56.00
C ALA A 14 -31.26 7.61 54.76
N ILE A 15 -31.89 7.15 53.68
CA ILE A 15 -32.60 5.93 53.25
C ILE A 15 -32.82 6.16 51.74
N SER A 16 -32.78 5.12 50.91
CA SER A 16 -33.91 4.74 50.03
C SER A 16 -33.41 3.80 48.94
N GLY A 17 -34.07 2.66 48.86
CA GLY A 17 -33.63 1.51 48.07
C GLY A 17 -33.68 1.72 46.57
N VAL A 18 -32.81 0.99 45.91
CA VAL A 18 -33.16 0.19 44.75
C VAL A 18 -32.07 -0.89 44.65
N ASP A 19 -32.48 -2.14 44.76
CA ASP A 19 -31.70 -3.25 44.23
C ASP A 19 -32.02 -3.33 42.74
N PRO A 20 -31.01 -3.23 41.87
CA PRO A 20 -31.05 -4.00 40.65
C PRO A 20 -29.82 -4.91 40.65
N THR A 21 -30.05 -6.12 41.12
CA THR A 21 -29.55 -7.36 40.54
C THR A 21 -29.49 -7.24 39.02
N GLU A 22 -28.36 -6.79 38.43
CA GLU A 22 -27.87 -7.17 37.10
C GLU A 22 -26.37 -6.83 37.02
N PRO A 23 -25.49 -7.71 36.50
CA PRO A 23 -24.14 -7.30 36.15
C PRO A 23 -24.25 -6.21 35.09
N VAL A 24 -23.77 -5.01 35.39
CA VAL A 24 -23.65 -3.95 34.39
C VAL A 24 -22.70 -4.46 33.31
N MET A 25 -23.29 -4.94 32.23
CA MET A 25 -22.67 -5.00 30.92
C MET A 25 -22.40 -3.56 30.53
N VAL A 26 -21.27 -3.03 30.95
CA VAL A 26 -20.69 -1.88 30.26
C VAL A 26 -20.41 -2.40 28.86
N GLU A 27 -21.32 -2.11 27.94
CA GLU A 27 -20.96 -1.98 26.54
C GLU A 27 -19.85 -0.95 26.53
N VAL A 28 -18.61 -1.44 26.58
CA VAL A 28 -17.48 -0.69 26.08
C VAL A 28 -17.94 -0.36 24.67
N PRO A 29 -18.18 0.91 24.30
CA PRO A 29 -18.39 1.21 22.91
C PRO A 29 -17.13 0.68 22.25
N LEU A 30 -17.30 -0.38 21.45
CA LEU A 30 -16.26 -0.81 20.53
C LEU A 30 -15.94 0.48 19.81
N VAL A 31 -14.79 1.07 20.15
CA VAL A 31 -14.21 2.13 19.36
C VAL A 31 -13.79 1.40 18.09
N GLN A 32 -14.79 1.14 17.25
CA GLN A 32 -14.63 1.03 15.84
C GLN A 32 -14.01 2.36 15.49
N ASN A 33 -12.68 2.35 15.46
CA ASN A 33 -11.91 3.25 14.64
C ASN A 33 -12.36 2.96 13.19
N ASN A 34 -13.58 3.37 12.86
CA ASN A 34 -13.94 3.85 11.54
C ASN A 34 -13.10 5.09 11.36
N SER A 35 -11.82 4.84 11.12
CA SER A 35 -10.99 5.72 10.35
C SER A 35 -11.69 5.78 9.00
N ALA A 36 -12.71 6.64 8.88
CA ALA A 36 -12.82 7.54 7.76
C ALA A 36 -11.52 8.37 7.76
N PHE A 37 -10.40 7.69 7.54
CA PHE A 37 -9.14 8.29 7.19
C PHE A 37 -9.51 8.94 5.89
N SER A 38 -9.72 10.26 5.93
CA SER A 38 -9.53 11.09 4.76
C SER A 38 -8.13 10.69 4.27
N ALA A 39 -8.10 9.74 3.34
CA ALA A 39 -6.89 9.11 2.89
C ALA A 39 -6.14 10.20 2.16
N SER A 40 -5.27 10.89 2.91
CA SER A 40 -4.15 11.60 2.32
C SER A 40 -3.62 10.65 1.25
N PRO A 41 -3.53 11.08 -0.02
CA PRO A 41 -3.21 10.18 -1.10
C PRO A 41 -1.97 9.38 -0.68
N VAL A 42 -2.10 8.07 -0.48
CA VAL A 42 -1.04 7.26 0.17
C VAL A 42 0.24 7.30 -0.68
N LEU A 43 0.08 7.58 -1.97
CA LEU A 43 1.15 7.74 -2.94
C LEU A 43 1.44 9.22 -3.26
N ALA A 44 1.00 10.16 -2.43
CA ALA A 44 1.25 11.59 -2.64
C ALA A 44 2.75 11.86 -2.73
N GLY A 45 3.18 12.36 -3.89
CA GLY A 45 4.59 12.66 -4.16
C GLY A 45 5.44 11.47 -4.58
N TRP A 46 4.87 10.26 -4.65
CA TRP A 46 5.57 9.09 -5.16
C TRP A 46 5.80 9.23 -6.65
N ARG A 47 6.99 8.89 -7.11
CA ARG A 47 7.37 8.88 -8.53
C ARG A 47 7.43 7.46 -9.03
N ILE A 48 6.46 7.07 -9.85
CA ILE A 48 6.37 5.74 -10.42
C ILE A 48 6.80 5.82 -11.89
N GLY A 49 7.90 5.14 -12.23
CA GLY A 49 8.40 5.11 -13.60
C GLY A 49 7.71 4.05 -14.44
N TYR A 50 7.58 4.28 -15.75
CA TYR A 50 7.13 3.26 -16.70
C TYR A 50 7.94 3.31 -17.99
N ALA A 51 8.12 2.15 -18.64
CA ALA A 51 8.89 2.04 -19.87
C ALA A 51 8.10 2.65 -21.05
N SER A 52 8.46 3.88 -21.45
CA SER A 52 7.84 4.51 -22.63
C SER A 52 8.55 4.10 -23.93
N ARG A 53 9.84 3.80 -23.86
CA ARG A 53 10.65 3.39 -25.01
C ARG A 53 11.60 2.28 -24.59
N TYR A 54 11.83 1.33 -25.49
CA TYR A 54 12.86 0.32 -25.32
C TYR A 54 14.12 0.69 -26.07
N VAL A 55 15.24 0.70 -25.36
CA VAL A 55 16.56 0.83 -25.96
C VAL A 55 17.16 -0.57 -26.11
N ARG A 56 17.39 -1.00 -27.35
CA ARG A 56 18.10 -2.26 -27.66
C ARG A 56 19.15 -1.98 -28.72
N GLY A 57 20.42 -2.17 -28.39
CA GLY A 57 21.53 -2.06 -29.35
C GLY A 57 21.60 -0.72 -30.09
N GLY A 58 21.23 0.38 -29.43
CA GLY A 58 21.18 1.73 -30.03
C GLY A 58 19.87 2.08 -30.76
N HIS A 59 18.96 1.12 -30.94
CA HIS A 59 17.66 1.36 -31.54
C HIS A 59 16.64 1.61 -30.44
N THR A 60 15.95 2.75 -30.54
CA THR A 60 14.91 3.14 -29.57
C THR A 60 13.54 2.91 -30.17
N VAL A 61 12.83 1.89 -29.68
CA VAL A 61 11.50 1.52 -30.16
C VAL A 61 10.46 2.04 -29.17
N PRO A 62 9.44 2.80 -29.60
CA PRO A 62 8.36 3.21 -28.72
C PRO A 62 7.58 1.98 -28.23
N THR A 63 7.26 1.97 -26.94
CA THR A 63 6.47 0.90 -26.32
C THR A 63 4.99 1.21 -26.47
N ASP A 64 4.22 0.29 -27.05
CA ASP A 64 2.77 0.39 -26.99
C ASP A 64 2.30 0.09 -25.56
N GLN A 65 1.63 1.06 -24.95
CA GLN A 65 1.10 0.94 -23.59
C GLN A 65 -0.27 0.28 -23.68
N SER A 66 -0.39 -0.94 -23.18
CA SER A 66 -1.66 -1.68 -23.16
C SER A 66 -2.76 -0.88 -22.45
N ALA A 67 -4.02 -1.12 -22.83
CA ALA A 67 -5.16 -0.45 -22.21
C ALA A 67 -5.21 -0.70 -20.68
N ASN A 68 -4.77 -1.88 -20.26
CA ASN A 68 -4.68 -2.30 -18.86
C ASN A 68 -3.64 -1.48 -18.08
N LEU A 69 -2.45 -1.29 -18.67
CA LEU A 69 -1.41 -0.43 -18.08
C LEU A 69 -1.86 1.04 -17.99
N ARG A 70 -2.57 1.55 -19.01
CA ARG A 70 -3.14 2.90 -18.98
C ARG A 70 -4.23 3.06 -17.91
N ARG A 71 -5.05 2.04 -17.66
CA ARG A 71 -6.02 2.05 -16.54
C ARG A 71 -5.31 2.11 -15.20
N ALA A 72 -4.26 1.31 -15.02
CA ALA A 72 -3.44 1.35 -13.81
C ALA A 72 -2.82 2.75 -13.59
N PHE A 73 -2.37 3.41 -14.66
CA PHE A 73 -1.87 4.78 -14.60
C PHE A 73 -2.91 5.77 -14.07
N VAL A 74 -4.15 5.67 -14.53
CA VAL A 74 -5.24 6.52 -14.06
C VAL A 74 -5.45 6.34 -12.55
N ILE A 75 -5.48 5.09 -12.09
CA ILE A 75 -5.66 4.75 -10.66
C ILE A 75 -4.52 5.31 -9.81
N LEU A 76 -3.26 5.09 -10.23
CA LEU A 76 -2.08 5.57 -9.52
C LEU A 76 -2.02 7.10 -9.47
N ARG A 77 -2.40 7.80 -10.56
CA ARG A 77 -2.49 9.26 -10.58
C ARG A 77 -3.58 9.79 -9.66
N HIS A 78 -4.74 9.14 -9.62
CA HIS A 78 -5.81 9.47 -8.68
C HIS A 78 -5.37 9.32 -7.22
N ALA A 79 -4.49 8.35 -6.94
CA ALA A 79 -3.88 8.15 -5.64
C ALA A 79 -2.73 9.13 -5.30
N GLY A 80 -2.47 10.12 -6.15
CA GLY A 80 -1.47 11.17 -5.94
C GLY A 80 -0.05 10.84 -6.44
N ALA A 81 0.14 9.69 -7.11
CA ALA A 81 1.42 9.33 -7.68
C ALA A 81 1.71 10.10 -8.99
N GLN A 82 2.98 10.45 -9.17
CA GLN A 82 3.52 11.04 -10.39
C GLN A 82 4.06 9.93 -11.29
N LEU A 83 3.52 9.82 -12.51
CA LEU A 83 4.04 8.89 -13.50
C LEU A 83 5.15 9.52 -14.33
N VAL A 84 6.28 8.81 -14.42
CA VAL A 84 7.47 9.27 -15.15
C VAL A 84 7.77 8.32 -16.30
N ALA A 85 7.76 8.83 -17.53
CA ALA A 85 8.19 8.07 -18.69
C ALA A 85 9.70 7.88 -18.65
N VAL A 86 10.15 6.63 -18.73
CA VAL A 86 11.58 6.29 -18.76
C VAL A 86 11.94 5.44 -19.98
N ASP A 87 13.19 5.58 -20.41
CA ASP A 87 13.79 4.74 -21.43
C ASP A 87 14.33 3.47 -20.77
N ALA A 88 13.70 2.33 -21.05
CA ALA A 88 14.04 1.06 -20.45
C ALA A 88 14.94 0.24 -21.39
N GLN A 89 16.00 -0.36 -20.86
CA GLN A 89 16.80 -1.30 -21.63
C GLN A 89 16.10 -2.66 -21.70
N ARG A 90 15.93 -3.19 -22.92
CA ARG A 90 15.38 -4.53 -23.12
C ARG A 90 16.51 -5.55 -23.12
N THR A 91 16.76 -6.15 -21.96
CA THR A 91 17.78 -7.19 -21.75
C THR A 91 17.15 -8.45 -21.14
N ASP A 92 17.62 -9.63 -21.55
CA ASP A 92 17.23 -10.90 -20.90
C ASP A 92 18.14 -11.21 -19.69
N ASN A 93 19.28 -10.51 -19.57
CA ASN A 93 20.21 -10.75 -18.48
C ASN A 93 19.64 -10.18 -17.17
N PRO A 94 19.40 -11.01 -16.14
CA PRO A 94 18.78 -10.57 -14.89
C PRO A 94 19.62 -9.58 -14.09
N LEU A 95 20.96 -9.65 -14.22
CA LEU A 95 21.88 -8.70 -13.56
C LEU A 95 21.82 -7.32 -14.21
N GLU A 96 21.87 -7.28 -15.55
CA GLU A 96 21.78 -6.04 -16.32
C GLU A 96 20.40 -5.40 -16.14
N SER A 97 19.34 -6.20 -16.10
CA SER A 97 17.99 -5.70 -15.85
C SER A 97 17.85 -5.08 -14.46
N GLY A 98 18.44 -5.70 -13.43
CA GLY A 98 18.44 -5.15 -12.07
C GLY A 98 19.25 -3.86 -11.98
N LYS A 99 20.43 -3.82 -12.62
CA LYS A 99 21.26 -2.62 -12.69
C LYS A 99 20.53 -1.47 -13.41
N ALA A 100 19.84 -1.75 -14.50
CA ALA A 100 19.03 -0.76 -15.21
C ALA A 100 17.89 -0.21 -14.32
N ILE A 101 17.26 -1.04 -13.49
CA ILE A 101 16.27 -0.61 -12.49
C ILE A 101 16.91 0.34 -11.48
N ASP A 102 18.05 -0.05 -10.88
CA ASP A 102 18.78 0.79 -9.91
C ASP A 102 19.15 2.15 -10.54
N GLU A 103 19.66 2.15 -11.78
CA GLU A 103 20.04 3.36 -12.51
C GLU A 103 18.84 4.28 -12.79
N LEU A 104 17.71 3.73 -13.23
CA LEU A 104 16.48 4.50 -13.49
C LEU A 104 15.91 5.08 -12.20
N VAL A 105 15.86 4.27 -11.14
CA VAL A 105 15.41 4.70 -9.82
C VAL A 105 16.28 5.84 -9.29
N ALA A 106 17.60 5.73 -9.41
CA ALA A 106 18.52 6.78 -8.99
C ALA A 106 18.41 8.05 -9.86
N SER A 107 18.38 7.90 -11.18
CA SER A 107 18.42 9.02 -12.14
C SER A 107 17.15 9.87 -12.10
N TYR A 108 15.98 9.23 -12.02
CA TYR A 108 14.69 9.92 -12.01
C TYR A 108 14.11 10.11 -10.60
N ARG A 109 14.83 9.64 -9.57
CA ARG A 109 14.38 9.57 -8.17
C ARG A 109 13.02 8.89 -8.06
N LEU A 110 12.91 7.72 -8.67
CA LEU A 110 11.67 6.94 -8.66
C LEU A 110 11.53 6.22 -7.32
N ASP A 111 10.30 6.06 -6.86
CA ASP A 111 9.97 5.21 -5.72
C ASP A 111 9.74 3.76 -6.16
N ALA A 112 9.25 3.57 -7.38
CA ALA A 112 9.06 2.27 -8.01
C ALA A 112 8.99 2.40 -9.54
N LEU A 113 9.06 1.27 -10.23
CA LEU A 113 8.79 1.13 -11.65
C LEU A 113 7.56 0.22 -11.83
N VAL A 114 6.76 0.47 -12.85
CA VAL A 114 5.60 -0.34 -13.21
C VAL A 114 5.69 -0.79 -14.66
N SER A 115 5.31 -2.02 -14.91
CA SER A 115 5.34 -2.70 -16.21
C SER A 115 4.19 -3.69 -16.27
N ASP A 116 3.62 -3.95 -17.44
CA ASP A 116 2.69 -5.07 -17.62
C ASP A 116 3.40 -6.32 -18.17
N ASP A 117 2.67 -7.41 -18.33
CA ASP A 117 3.19 -8.67 -18.89
C ASP A 117 3.64 -8.53 -20.36
N GLN A 118 3.01 -7.62 -21.12
CA GLN A 118 3.39 -7.35 -22.51
C GLN A 118 4.68 -6.55 -22.63
N SER A 119 5.04 -5.81 -21.59
CA SER A 119 6.29 -5.06 -21.53
C SER A 119 7.47 -6.01 -21.37
N ALA A 120 8.47 -5.89 -22.24
CA ALA A 120 9.65 -6.76 -22.20
C ALA A 120 10.78 -6.22 -21.30
N ALA A 121 10.54 -5.15 -20.55
CA ALA A 121 11.52 -4.56 -19.63
C ALA A 121 11.29 -5.02 -18.19
N PHE A 122 12.38 -5.08 -17.42
CA PHE A 122 12.42 -5.29 -15.97
C PHE A 122 12.11 -6.71 -15.48
N HIS A 123 11.35 -7.52 -16.23
CA HIS A 123 10.98 -8.89 -15.85
C HIS A 123 12.17 -9.81 -15.55
N ALA A 124 13.29 -9.64 -16.25
CA ALA A 124 14.48 -10.43 -15.98
C ALA A 124 15.02 -10.19 -14.56
N ALA A 125 14.80 -9.02 -13.95
CA ALA A 125 15.25 -8.71 -12.60
C ALA A 125 14.58 -9.56 -11.52
N CYS A 126 13.39 -10.13 -11.77
CA CYS A 126 12.78 -11.10 -10.86
C CYS A 126 13.70 -12.31 -10.60
N ARG A 127 14.48 -12.71 -11.60
CA ARG A 127 15.43 -13.84 -11.51
C ARG A 127 16.71 -13.48 -10.74
N SER A 128 17.02 -12.20 -10.53
CA SER A 128 18.19 -11.75 -9.76
C SER A 128 17.87 -11.41 -8.30
N GLY A 129 16.63 -11.63 -7.85
CA GLY A 129 16.21 -11.35 -6.47
C GLY A 129 15.91 -9.87 -6.19
N TYR A 130 15.71 -9.07 -7.24
CA TYR A 130 15.25 -7.69 -7.08
C TYR A 130 13.82 -7.64 -6.54
N PRO A 131 13.47 -6.62 -5.74
CA PRO A 131 12.12 -6.49 -5.24
C PRO A 131 11.13 -6.33 -6.38
N SER A 132 10.25 -7.31 -6.52
CA SER A 132 9.20 -7.33 -7.53
C SER A 132 7.90 -7.85 -6.93
N ALA A 133 6.78 -7.24 -7.31
CA ALA A 133 5.45 -7.69 -6.93
C ALA A 133 4.52 -7.65 -8.15
N CYS A 134 3.56 -8.56 -8.23
CA CYS A 134 2.56 -8.56 -9.29
C CYS A 134 1.14 -8.52 -8.74
N GLU A 135 0.26 -7.80 -9.43
CA GLU A 135 -1.19 -7.85 -9.23
C GLU A 135 -1.86 -8.35 -10.51
N VAL A 136 -2.90 -9.18 -10.35
CA VAL A 136 -3.72 -9.65 -11.48
C VAL A 136 -4.90 -8.69 -11.64
N LEU A 137 -5.04 -8.11 -12.82
CA LEU A 137 -6.17 -7.27 -13.18
C LEU A 137 -7.39 -8.15 -13.58
N ASP A 138 -8.59 -7.57 -13.60
CA ASP A 138 -9.83 -8.28 -13.94
C ASP A 138 -9.79 -8.99 -15.31
N ASP A 139 -9.01 -8.44 -16.24
CA ASP A 139 -8.82 -8.96 -17.59
C ASP A 139 -7.77 -10.10 -17.66
N GLY A 140 -7.29 -10.59 -16.52
CA GLY A 140 -6.25 -11.63 -16.40
C GLY A 140 -4.82 -11.16 -16.69
N THR A 141 -4.65 -9.91 -17.12
CA THR A 141 -3.34 -9.28 -17.34
C THR A 141 -2.64 -9.04 -16.00
N ARG A 142 -1.33 -9.31 -15.94
CA ARG A 142 -0.51 -9.07 -14.75
C ARG A 142 0.17 -7.72 -14.83
N LEU A 143 -0.03 -6.90 -13.80
CA LEU A 143 0.70 -5.67 -13.59
C LEU A 143 1.83 -5.93 -12.61
N TRP A 144 3.05 -5.61 -13.02
CA TRP A 144 4.27 -5.83 -12.26
C TRP A 144 4.83 -4.50 -11.76
N PHE A 145 5.19 -4.50 -10.47
CA PHE A 145 5.87 -3.42 -9.80
C PHE A 145 7.28 -3.86 -9.47
N TYR A 146 8.25 -3.00 -9.75
CA TYR A 146 9.67 -3.26 -9.57
C TYR A 146 10.28 -2.16 -8.71
N GLY A 147 11.22 -2.52 -7.85
CA GLY A 147 11.99 -1.60 -7.04
C GLY A 147 13.48 -1.82 -7.23
N ALA A 148 14.27 -0.78 -6.96
CA ALA A 148 15.70 -0.94 -6.72
C ALA A 148 15.95 -1.92 -5.57
N ARG A 149 17.17 -2.43 -5.44
CA ARG A 149 17.53 -3.42 -4.41
C ARG A 149 17.16 -3.00 -2.97
N TRP A 150 17.09 -1.69 -2.69
CA TRP A 150 16.77 -1.11 -1.38
C TRP A 150 15.30 -0.68 -1.24
N ALA A 151 14.48 -0.81 -2.29
CA ALA A 151 13.12 -0.29 -2.35
C ALA A 151 12.05 -1.36 -2.09
N ALA A 152 12.39 -2.46 -1.43
CA ALA A 152 11.47 -3.58 -1.20
C ALA A 152 10.20 -3.18 -0.43
N ASP A 153 10.36 -2.41 0.64
CA ASP A 153 9.24 -1.89 1.43
C ASP A 153 8.31 -1.01 0.57
N ARG A 154 8.89 -0.16 -0.28
CA ARG A 154 8.13 0.72 -1.17
C ARG A 154 7.30 -0.04 -2.19
N VAL A 155 7.86 -1.10 -2.77
CA VAL A 155 7.12 -1.96 -3.71
C VAL A 155 5.93 -2.63 -3.03
N ASN A 156 6.10 -3.09 -1.78
CA ASN A 156 5.01 -3.70 -1.01
C ASN A 156 3.91 -2.70 -0.65
N VAL A 157 4.28 -1.49 -0.23
CA VAL A 157 3.32 -0.40 0.04
C VAL A 157 2.55 -0.07 -1.23
N LEU A 158 3.25 0.10 -2.36
CA LEU A 158 2.62 0.39 -3.65
C LEU A 158 1.62 -0.68 -4.07
N LEU A 159 2.00 -1.97 -3.98
CA LEU A 159 1.12 -3.08 -4.30
C LEU A 159 -0.13 -3.07 -3.41
N ARG A 160 0.04 -2.94 -2.09
CA ARG A 160 -1.07 -2.91 -1.14
C ARG A 160 -2.02 -1.76 -1.46
N THR A 161 -1.49 -0.55 -1.69
CA THR A 161 -2.31 0.61 -2.03
C THR A 161 -3.03 0.40 -3.36
N TYR A 162 -2.36 -0.12 -4.37
CA TYR A 162 -2.99 -0.41 -5.66
C TYR A 162 -4.15 -1.40 -5.52
N ARG A 163 -3.98 -2.48 -4.74
CA ARG A 163 -5.04 -3.46 -4.44
C ARG A 163 -6.24 -2.83 -3.75
N GLN A 164 -6.01 -1.95 -2.78
CA GLN A 164 -7.08 -1.23 -2.07
C GLN A 164 -7.88 -0.32 -3.01
N LEU A 165 -7.24 0.23 -4.04
CA LEU A 165 -7.88 1.10 -5.03
C LEU A 165 -8.62 0.30 -6.12
N VAL A 166 -8.10 -0.87 -6.50
CA VAL A 166 -8.73 -1.75 -7.51
C VAL A 166 -9.88 -2.57 -6.93
N SER A 167 -9.81 -2.96 -5.66
CA SER A 167 -10.87 -3.68 -4.97
C SER A 167 -11.51 -2.80 -3.87
N PRO A 168 -12.41 -1.85 -4.23
CA PRO A 168 -13.11 -1.02 -3.25
C PRO A 168 -14.23 -1.75 -2.48
N GLY A 169 -14.09 -3.05 -2.22
CA GLY A 169 -15.05 -3.81 -1.43
C GLY A 169 -15.04 -5.31 -1.71
N ALA A 170 -14.52 -6.09 -0.77
CA ALA A 170 -15.15 -7.36 -0.47
C ALA A 170 -16.16 -7.05 0.65
N PRO A 171 -17.48 -7.02 0.38
CA PRO A 171 -18.44 -7.12 1.47
C PRO A 171 -18.26 -8.51 2.09
N THR A 172 -17.92 -8.54 3.37
CA THR A 172 -18.14 -9.71 4.21
C THR A 172 -19.63 -10.05 4.06
N MET A 173 -19.92 -11.13 3.35
CA MET A 173 -21.27 -11.69 3.32
C MET A 173 -21.53 -12.27 4.71
N ASP A 174 -22.13 -11.46 5.58
CA ASP A 174 -22.85 -11.95 6.74
C ASP A 174 -24.07 -12.71 6.21
N ILE A 175 -24.07 -14.02 6.43
CA ILE A 175 -25.21 -14.90 6.22
C ILE A 175 -25.98 -14.88 7.54
N GLU A 176 -27.15 -14.25 7.51
CA GLU A 176 -28.16 -14.29 8.59
C GLU A 176 -28.74 -15.71 8.77
#